data_AF-A0A971GD63-F1
#
_entry.id   AF-A0A971GD63-F1
#
_cell.length_a   1.000
_cell.length_b   1.000
_cell.length_c   1.000
_cell.angle_alpha   90.00
_cell.angle_beta   90.00
_cell.angle_gamma   90.00
#
_symmetry.space_group_name_H-M   'P 1'
#
loop_
_entity.id
_entity.type
_entity.pdbx_description
1 polymer ?
#
loop_
_entity_poly.entity_id
_entity_poly.type
_entity_poly.pdbx_seq_one_letter_code
_entity_poly.pdbx_strand_id
1 'polypeptide(L)'
;MKSHGVLICGGSKEETMNKAVLLEDICKRNIKGNYDLAQNTTSDKTVELLSVVKEKFKYAALVQTPAVNACANKGIPIYAQLDDMAQMIGRKIPVVSDNDVVRYIDEVRPNDLNMLEKMLKKNRLKGGTAAVILEPVGPESGTRPISKEYNMEVRKLCDKYGALLIFDEVVTGFRVGLGGAQGYFNVVPDLTIFGKIIAGGYPGAGGVGGKKEYAQLMAAGLATGKHRAYVGGTLAANPLSCLAGYTAIREIERTNACEIAGAMGDRLCDGLKELIDRYGLPYVAYNQGSIVHLECTGAMSFDFSSMSFIKSAIGILKHKNMMYERKDSMERMGAAYMANGIVTLAGSRLYTSLADTPEIIDEALNRFEEVFKHVKKTDKGKV
;
A
#
# COMPACT_ATOMS: atom_id res chain seq x y z
N MET A 1 10.85 -14.38 20.92
CA MET A 1 9.41 -14.47 20.56
C MET A 1 8.57 -15.36 21.48
N LYS A 2 9.13 -16.29 22.28
CA LYS A 2 8.31 -17.14 23.19
C LYS A 2 7.75 -16.43 24.44
N SER A 3 8.13 -15.18 24.73
CA SER A 3 7.76 -14.49 25.97
C SER A 3 7.13 -13.10 25.79
N HIS A 4 7.12 -12.55 24.58
CA HIS A 4 6.65 -11.19 24.32
C HIS A 4 6.02 -11.19 22.91
N GLY A 5 4.70 -11.19 22.83
CA GLY A 5 3.94 -11.21 21.57
C GLY A 5 4.08 -9.90 20.79
N VAL A 6 3.75 -9.95 19.48
CA VAL A 6 3.75 -8.78 18.57
C VAL A 6 2.36 -8.68 17.94
N LEU A 7 1.78 -7.48 17.94
CA LEU A 7 0.47 -7.18 17.35
C LEU A 7 0.67 -6.62 15.93
N ILE A 8 0.09 -7.25 14.92
CA ILE A 8 0.28 -6.91 13.49
C ILE A 8 -1.08 -6.74 12.84
N CYS A 9 -1.56 -5.52 12.60
CA CYS A 9 -2.87 -5.33 11.97
C CYS A 9 -2.80 -5.49 10.43
N GLY A 10 -3.85 -6.07 9.87
CA GLY A 10 -4.14 -6.11 8.43
C GLY A 10 -5.65 -6.06 8.21
N GLY A 11 -6.10 -5.62 7.03
CA GLY A 11 -7.50 -5.54 6.64
C GLY A 11 -8.18 -6.91 6.44
N SER A 12 -7.41 -8.00 6.58
CA SER A 12 -7.91 -9.35 6.67
C SER A 12 -6.95 -10.24 7.47
N LYS A 13 -7.43 -11.41 7.90
CA LYS A 13 -6.60 -12.47 8.51
C LYS A 13 -5.46 -12.93 7.59
N GLU A 14 -5.66 -12.88 6.28
CA GLU A 14 -4.65 -13.26 5.28
C GLU A 14 -3.54 -12.21 5.18
N GLU A 15 -3.88 -10.93 5.17
CA GLU A 15 -2.91 -9.83 5.16
C GLU A 15 -2.10 -9.78 6.45
N THR A 16 -2.79 -9.93 7.58
CA THR A 16 -2.20 -10.07 8.92
C THR A 16 -1.19 -11.21 8.97
N MET A 17 -1.53 -12.37 8.38
CA MET A 17 -0.65 -13.55 8.34
C MET A 17 0.58 -13.30 7.46
N ASN A 18 0.41 -12.68 6.29
CA ASN A 18 1.51 -12.35 5.38
C ASN A 18 2.53 -11.38 6.02
N LYS A 19 2.06 -10.42 6.82
CA LYS A 19 2.93 -9.52 7.58
C LYS A 19 3.70 -10.25 8.70
N ALA A 20 3.07 -11.23 9.36
CA ALA A 20 3.71 -12.06 10.38
C ALA A 20 4.79 -13.01 9.79
N VAL A 21 4.54 -13.60 8.62
CA VAL A 21 5.48 -14.44 7.84
C VAL A 21 6.78 -13.71 7.57
N LEU A 22 6.66 -12.49 7.02
CA LEU A 22 7.79 -11.68 6.62
C LEU A 22 8.71 -11.38 7.81
N LEU A 23 8.11 -11.13 8.98
CA LEU A 23 8.82 -10.88 10.23
C LEU A 23 9.62 -12.11 10.70
N GLU A 24 9.10 -13.32 10.53
CA GLU A 24 9.78 -14.56 10.88
C GLU A 24 10.93 -14.91 9.90
N ASP A 25 10.72 -14.67 8.61
CA ASP A 25 11.71 -14.95 7.56
C ASP A 25 12.93 -14.02 7.67
N ILE A 26 12.71 -12.76 8.06
CA ILE A 26 13.76 -11.80 8.43
C ILE A 26 14.59 -12.32 9.62
N CYS A 27 13.96 -13.02 10.56
CA CYS A 27 14.64 -13.58 11.74
C CYS A 27 15.48 -14.83 11.42
N LYS A 28 15.13 -15.60 10.38
CA LYS A 28 15.82 -16.85 9.99
C LYS A 28 17.06 -16.64 9.12
N ARG A 29 17.17 -15.55 8.36
CA ARG A 29 18.27 -15.29 7.39
C ARG A 29 19.62 -14.84 7.99
N ASN A 30 19.87 -15.11 9.28
CA ASN A 30 21.08 -14.71 10.00
C ASN A 30 22.24 -15.74 9.99
N ILE A 31 22.35 -16.61 8.97
CA ILE A 31 23.42 -17.63 8.92
C ILE A 31 24.51 -17.24 7.91
N LYS A 32 25.74 -17.10 8.43
CA LYS A 32 27.01 -16.69 7.76
C LYS A 32 27.43 -17.59 6.58
N GLY A 33 28.02 -16.98 5.54
CA GLY A 33 28.87 -17.66 4.55
C GLY A 33 29.49 -16.69 3.52
N ASN A 34 30.82 -16.66 3.42
CA ASN A 34 31.60 -15.89 2.44
C ASN A 34 31.57 -16.57 1.05
N TYR A 35 31.57 -15.78 -0.03
CA TYR A 35 31.89 -16.25 -1.37
C TYR A 35 32.99 -15.38 -2.00
N ASP A 36 34.04 -16.04 -2.47
CA ASP A 36 35.24 -15.45 -3.07
C ASP A 36 35.12 -15.48 -4.60
N LEU A 37 35.51 -14.39 -5.27
CA LEU A 37 35.31 -14.16 -6.71
C LEU A 37 36.66 -14.04 -7.42
N ALA A 38 37.10 -15.12 -8.06
CA ALA A 38 38.12 -15.06 -9.09
C ALA A 38 37.93 -16.19 -10.11
N GLN A 39 37.58 -15.85 -11.36
CA GLN A 39 38.35 -16.17 -12.57
C GLN A 39 37.65 -15.73 -13.88
N ASN A 40 38.37 -14.88 -14.60
CA ASN A 40 38.51 -14.71 -16.06
C ASN A 40 37.30 -14.54 -17.00
N THR A 41 37.29 -13.33 -17.57
CA THR A 41 36.69 -12.87 -18.81
C THR A 41 37.18 -13.61 -20.06
N THR A 42 36.27 -13.93 -21.00
CA THR A 42 36.34 -13.41 -22.39
C THR A 42 35.03 -13.68 -23.17
N SER A 43 34.52 -12.60 -23.78
CA SER A 43 33.37 -12.46 -24.70
C SER A 43 31.98 -12.93 -24.22
N ASP A 44 31.40 -12.26 -23.21
CA ASP A 44 30.10 -12.71 -22.68
C ASP A 44 29.22 -11.64 -22.00
N LYS A 45 29.50 -10.33 -22.13
CA LYS A 45 28.82 -9.32 -21.29
C LYS A 45 27.30 -9.21 -21.50
N THR A 46 26.79 -9.46 -22.70
CA THR A 46 25.35 -9.37 -23.00
C THR A 46 24.60 -10.64 -22.60
N VAL A 47 25.21 -11.80 -22.79
CA VAL A 47 24.64 -13.11 -22.42
C VAL A 47 24.70 -13.30 -20.91
N GLU A 48 25.76 -12.81 -20.25
CA GLU A 48 25.90 -12.73 -18.80
C GLU A 48 24.90 -11.74 -18.18
N LEU A 49 24.68 -10.57 -18.80
CA LEU A 49 23.62 -9.65 -18.33
C LEU A 49 22.22 -10.29 -18.46
N LEU A 50 21.95 -11.00 -19.56
CA LEU A 50 20.66 -11.65 -19.82
C LEU A 50 20.44 -12.90 -18.97
N SER A 51 21.48 -13.67 -18.65
CA SER A 51 21.40 -14.81 -17.73
C SER A 51 21.22 -14.32 -16.30
N VAL A 52 21.95 -13.28 -15.88
CA VAL A 52 21.83 -12.64 -14.56
C VAL A 52 20.44 -12.01 -14.37
N VAL A 53 19.86 -11.41 -15.41
CA VAL A 53 18.48 -10.88 -15.34
C VAL A 53 17.45 -12.02 -15.26
N LYS A 54 17.61 -13.10 -16.04
CA LYS A 54 16.70 -14.27 -16.00
C LYS A 54 16.80 -15.07 -14.69
N GLU A 55 17.99 -15.14 -14.09
CA GLU A 55 18.25 -15.91 -12.87
C GLU A 55 17.90 -15.10 -11.61
N LYS A 56 18.15 -13.77 -11.58
CA LYS A 56 17.82 -12.90 -10.44
C LYS A 56 16.37 -12.40 -10.40
N PHE A 57 15.71 -12.26 -11.55
CA PHE A 57 14.32 -11.79 -11.63
C PHE A 57 13.41 -12.88 -12.20
N LYS A 58 13.24 -13.97 -11.45
CA LYS A 58 12.45 -15.17 -11.80
C LYS A 58 10.96 -14.93 -12.13
N TYR A 59 10.54 -13.68 -12.29
CA TYR A 59 9.15 -13.24 -12.38
C TYR A 59 8.89 -12.18 -13.46
N ALA A 60 9.70 -12.14 -14.50
CA ALA A 60 9.46 -11.39 -15.75
C ALA A 60 8.35 -12.01 -16.63
N ALA A 61 7.22 -12.40 -16.04
CA ALA A 61 6.08 -13.01 -16.75
C ALA A 61 5.07 -11.96 -17.29
N LEU A 62 5.27 -10.66 -17.02
CA LEU A 62 4.39 -9.58 -17.51
C LEU A 62 4.83 -8.97 -18.85
N VAL A 63 6.01 -9.32 -19.37
CA VAL A 63 6.53 -8.81 -20.65
C VAL A 63 5.78 -9.40 -21.86
N GLN A 64 4.94 -10.41 -21.68
CA GLN A 64 4.25 -11.11 -22.78
C GLN A 64 2.72 -10.97 -22.78
N THR A 65 2.15 -10.04 -22.01
CA THR A 65 0.70 -9.82 -22.13
C THR A 65 0.37 -9.19 -23.49
N PRO A 66 -0.75 -9.57 -24.14
CA PRO A 66 -1.15 -9.00 -25.43
C PRO A 66 -1.22 -7.46 -25.43
N ALA A 67 -1.57 -6.85 -24.29
CA ALA A 67 -1.64 -5.41 -24.11
C ALA A 67 -0.26 -4.73 -24.08
N VAL A 68 0.73 -5.32 -23.40
CA VAL A 68 2.12 -4.82 -23.39
C VAL A 68 2.74 -4.90 -24.79
N ASN A 69 2.47 -6.00 -25.52
CA ASN A 69 2.91 -6.15 -26.90
C ASN A 69 2.24 -5.13 -27.83
N ALA A 70 0.95 -4.83 -27.65
CA ALA A 70 0.22 -3.84 -28.44
C ALA A 70 0.74 -2.41 -28.20
N CYS A 71 1.11 -2.06 -26.96
CA CYS A 71 1.67 -0.75 -26.62
C CYS A 71 3.10 -0.60 -27.18
N ALA A 72 3.94 -1.62 -27.02
CA ALA A 72 5.30 -1.64 -27.57
C ALA A 72 5.32 -1.55 -29.10
N ASN A 73 4.42 -2.26 -29.79
CA ASN A 73 4.32 -2.25 -31.26
C ASN A 73 3.84 -0.90 -31.82
N LYS A 74 3.19 -0.06 -31.01
CA LYS A 74 2.74 1.28 -31.40
C LYS A 74 3.73 2.38 -31.00
N GLY A 75 4.90 2.02 -30.46
CA GLY A 75 5.90 2.99 -30.00
C GLY A 75 5.42 3.86 -28.82
N ILE A 76 4.41 3.41 -28.09
CA ILE A 76 3.84 4.15 -26.95
C ILE A 76 4.71 3.87 -25.73
N PRO A 77 5.31 4.89 -25.08
CA PRO A 77 6.12 4.69 -23.89
C PRO A 77 5.25 4.13 -22.74
N ILE A 78 5.75 3.07 -22.10
CA ILE A 78 5.08 2.38 -21.00
C ILE A 78 5.71 2.86 -19.69
N TYR A 79 4.98 3.66 -18.92
CA TYR A 79 5.34 4.04 -17.55
C TYR A 79 4.59 3.13 -16.59
N ALA A 80 5.32 2.30 -15.84
CA ALA A 80 4.74 1.41 -14.81
C ALA A 80 5.43 1.66 -13.47
N GLN A 81 4.65 2.02 -12.45
CA GLN A 81 5.10 1.95 -11.06
C GLN A 81 5.20 0.48 -10.66
N LEU A 82 6.44 0.00 -10.51
CA LEU A 82 6.78 -1.42 -10.29
C LEU A 82 6.24 -2.01 -8.98
N ASP A 83 5.95 -1.19 -7.97
CA ASP A 83 5.51 -1.66 -6.65
C ASP A 83 4.12 -2.31 -6.66
N ASP A 84 3.23 -1.85 -7.54
CA ASP A 84 1.82 -2.23 -7.53
C ASP A 84 1.50 -3.40 -8.48
N MET A 85 2.44 -3.78 -9.37
CA MET A 85 2.30 -4.95 -10.22
C MET A 85 2.23 -6.25 -9.41
N ALA A 86 2.87 -6.34 -8.24
CA ALA A 86 2.85 -7.52 -7.39
C ALA A 86 1.43 -7.90 -6.91
N GLN A 87 0.55 -6.92 -6.72
CA GLN A 87 -0.86 -7.15 -6.37
C GLN A 87 -1.71 -7.58 -7.57
N MET A 88 -1.37 -7.13 -8.79
CA MET A 88 -2.07 -7.49 -10.03
C MET A 88 -1.81 -8.93 -10.51
N ILE A 89 -0.68 -9.56 -10.12
CA ILE A 89 -0.29 -10.89 -10.65
C ILE A 89 -0.95 -12.09 -9.96
N GLY A 90 -1.91 -11.90 -9.04
CA GLY A 90 -2.64 -13.00 -8.42
C GLY A 90 -1.74 -14.05 -7.74
N ARG A 91 -0.54 -13.66 -7.32
CA ARG A 91 0.34 -14.59 -6.61
C ARG A 91 -0.17 -14.79 -5.21
N LYS A 92 -0.43 -16.06 -4.87
CA LYS A 92 -0.44 -16.52 -3.47
C LYS A 92 0.92 -16.17 -2.87
N ILE A 93 0.93 -15.11 -2.07
CA ILE A 93 2.04 -14.83 -1.15
C ILE A 93 2.12 -16.06 -0.22
N PRO A 94 3.30 -16.65 -0.02
CA PRO A 94 3.42 -17.87 0.76
C PRO A 94 2.88 -17.68 2.18
N VAL A 95 1.84 -18.45 2.50
CA VAL A 95 1.23 -18.54 3.82
C VAL A 95 2.19 -19.30 4.73
N VAL A 96 2.70 -18.67 5.78
CA VAL A 96 3.31 -19.37 6.92
C VAL A 96 2.18 -19.75 7.86
N SER A 97 2.26 -20.99 8.31
CA SER A 97 1.21 -21.72 9.00
C SER A 97 1.31 -21.66 10.53
N ASP A 98 1.95 -20.64 11.11
CA ASP A 98 2.18 -20.62 12.56
C ASP A 98 1.07 -19.86 13.31
N ASN A 99 0.07 -20.61 13.78
CA ASN A 99 -1.13 -20.11 14.47
C ASN A 99 -0.83 -19.32 15.76
N ASP A 100 0.40 -19.36 16.27
CA ASP A 100 0.78 -18.86 17.58
C ASP A 100 0.99 -17.34 17.68
N VAL A 101 1.20 -16.64 16.54
CA VAL A 101 1.36 -15.17 16.50
C VAL A 101 0.00 -14.48 16.36
N VAL A 102 -0.89 -15.05 15.54
CA VAL A 102 -2.21 -14.45 15.22
C VAL A 102 -3.10 -14.29 16.46
N ARG A 103 -2.94 -15.12 17.50
CA ARG A 103 -3.68 -14.95 18.76
C ARG A 103 -3.37 -13.66 19.52
N TYR A 104 -2.26 -12.99 19.21
CA TYR A 104 -1.87 -11.70 19.80
C TYR A 104 -2.23 -10.53 18.89
N ILE A 105 -3.06 -10.76 17.88
CA ILE A 105 -3.45 -9.76 16.91
C ILE A 105 -4.94 -9.52 17.01
N ASP A 106 -5.28 -8.25 17.09
CA ASP A 106 -6.63 -7.73 17.14
C ASP A 106 -6.84 -6.83 15.91
N GLU A 107 -8.02 -6.91 15.29
CA GLU A 107 -8.43 -6.05 14.18
C GLU A 107 -9.53 -5.09 14.62
N VAL A 108 -9.47 -3.86 14.15
CA VAL A 108 -10.49 -2.83 14.40
C VAL A 108 -10.92 -2.26 13.06
N ARG A 109 -12.22 -2.02 12.90
CA ARG A 109 -12.75 -1.40 11.69
C ARG A 109 -12.32 0.07 11.61
N PRO A 110 -11.97 0.57 10.42
CA PRO A 110 -11.80 2.01 10.22
C PRO A 110 -13.05 2.76 10.70
N ASN A 111 -12.86 3.92 11.33
CA ASN A 111 -13.92 4.75 11.91
C ASN A 111 -14.70 4.16 13.11
N ASP A 112 -14.35 2.97 13.64
CA ASP A 112 -15.02 2.37 14.80
C ASP A 112 -14.23 2.56 16.11
N LEU A 113 -14.22 3.80 16.62
CA LEU A 113 -13.53 4.15 17.87
C LEU A 113 -14.11 3.43 19.10
N ASN A 114 -15.40 3.07 19.05
CA ASN A 114 -16.05 2.30 20.11
C ASN A 114 -15.51 0.87 20.18
N MET A 115 -15.31 0.23 19.02
CA MET A 115 -14.67 -1.07 18.94
C MET A 115 -13.22 -1.00 19.43
N LEU A 116 -12.45 0.00 18.99
CA LEU A 116 -11.08 0.23 19.46
C LEU A 116 -11.04 0.31 20.99
N GLU A 117 -11.84 1.20 21.58
CA GLU A 117 -11.82 1.41 23.03
C GLU A 117 -12.23 0.13 23.79
N LYS A 118 -13.25 -0.59 23.32
CA LYS A 118 -13.66 -1.88 23.94
C LYS A 118 -12.53 -2.90 23.92
N MET A 119 -11.76 -2.98 22.83
CA MET A 119 -10.63 -3.89 22.70
C MET A 119 -9.47 -3.49 23.60
N LEU A 120 -9.12 -2.20 23.64
CA LEU A 120 -8.10 -1.67 24.55
C LEU A 120 -8.46 -1.93 26.03
N LYS A 121 -9.72 -1.70 26.42
CA LYS A 121 -10.24 -2.04 27.77
C LYS A 121 -10.09 -3.53 28.09
N LYS A 122 -10.50 -4.40 27.16
CA LYS A 122 -10.40 -5.85 27.33
C LYS A 122 -8.95 -6.33 27.45
N ASN A 123 -8.06 -5.76 26.64
CA ASN A 123 -6.65 -6.15 26.61
C ASN A 123 -5.89 -5.72 27.86
N ARG A 124 -6.29 -4.64 28.53
CA ARG A 124 -5.74 -4.28 29.86
C ARG A 124 -5.87 -5.40 30.88
N LEU A 125 -6.93 -6.21 30.82
CA LEU A 125 -7.12 -7.36 31.70
C LEU A 125 -6.15 -8.53 31.38
N LYS A 126 -5.46 -8.47 30.24
CA LYS A 126 -4.55 -9.50 29.72
C LYS A 126 -3.10 -9.02 29.57
N GLY A 127 -2.74 -7.90 30.20
CA GLY A 127 -1.39 -7.32 30.13
C GLY A 127 -1.27 -6.09 29.22
N GLY A 128 -2.35 -5.64 28.59
CA GLY A 128 -2.41 -4.42 27.79
C GLY A 128 -2.26 -4.63 26.29
N THR A 129 -2.32 -3.54 25.54
CA THR A 129 -2.05 -3.51 24.09
C THR A 129 -0.73 -2.79 23.87
N ALA A 130 0.22 -3.45 23.19
CA ALA A 130 1.55 -2.88 22.96
C ALA A 130 1.51 -1.67 22.02
N ALA A 131 0.77 -1.79 20.90
CA ALA A 131 0.66 -0.75 19.90
C ALA A 131 -0.66 -0.84 19.13
N VAL A 132 -1.07 0.30 18.56
CA VAL A 132 -2.09 0.42 17.52
C VAL A 132 -1.36 0.91 16.26
N ILE A 133 -1.42 0.12 15.20
CA ILE A 133 -0.84 0.46 13.88
C ILE A 133 -1.96 0.76 12.90
N LEU A 134 -1.85 1.86 12.16
CA LEU A 134 -2.82 2.27 11.14
C LEU A 134 -2.18 3.03 9.98
N GLU A 135 -2.81 2.96 8.81
CA GLU A 135 -2.60 3.89 7.71
C GLU A 135 -3.39 5.18 8.00
N PRO A 136 -2.75 6.36 8.05
CA PRO A 136 -3.38 7.58 8.54
C PRO A 136 -4.41 8.19 7.57
N VAL A 137 -4.45 7.73 6.32
CA VAL A 137 -5.50 8.07 5.35
C VAL A 137 -6.61 7.02 5.26
N GLY A 138 -6.44 5.90 5.95
CA GLY A 138 -7.31 4.73 5.88
C GLY A 138 -6.70 3.60 5.04
N PRO A 139 -7.19 2.36 5.21
CA PRO A 139 -6.63 1.18 4.54
C PRO A 139 -6.56 1.30 3.03
N GLU A 140 -5.54 0.66 2.44
CA GLU A 140 -5.29 0.65 1.00
C GLU A 140 -5.19 2.08 0.46
N SER A 141 -4.41 2.91 1.17
CA SER A 141 -4.13 4.31 0.81
C SER A 141 -5.40 5.15 0.66
N GLY A 142 -6.40 4.93 1.50
CA GLY A 142 -7.64 5.72 1.49
C GLY A 142 -8.81 5.10 0.73
N THR A 143 -8.68 3.87 0.20
CA THR A 143 -9.81 3.13 -0.41
C THR A 143 -10.97 2.98 0.57
N ARG A 144 -10.65 2.85 1.87
CA ARG A 144 -11.62 3.00 2.96
C ARG A 144 -11.24 4.26 3.75
N PRO A 145 -11.76 5.44 3.36
CA PRO A 145 -11.34 6.68 3.98
C PRO A 145 -11.76 6.74 5.45
N ILE A 146 -10.92 7.36 6.27
CA ILE A 146 -11.21 7.64 7.67
C ILE A 146 -11.65 9.10 7.85
N SER A 147 -12.45 9.35 8.88
CA SER A 147 -12.82 10.70 9.27
C SER A 147 -11.59 11.51 9.66
N LYS A 148 -11.64 12.83 9.43
CA LYS A 148 -10.53 13.74 9.68
C LYS A 148 -10.06 13.68 11.13
N GLU A 149 -10.98 13.49 12.06
CA GLU A 149 -10.73 13.45 13.50
C GLU A 149 -10.24 12.07 13.99
N TYR A 150 -10.36 11.02 13.16
CA TYR A 150 -10.10 9.64 13.59
C TYR A 150 -8.72 9.45 14.20
N ASN A 151 -7.67 9.94 13.52
CA ASN A 151 -6.29 9.81 13.98
C ASN A 151 -6.05 10.49 15.34
N MET A 152 -6.67 11.65 15.56
CA MET A 152 -6.59 12.37 16.83
C MET A 152 -7.30 11.60 17.96
N GLU A 153 -8.46 11.02 17.68
CA GLU A 153 -9.18 10.21 18.67
C GLU A 153 -8.46 8.89 18.98
N VAL A 154 -7.87 8.24 17.98
CA VAL A 154 -7.01 7.07 18.20
C VAL A 154 -5.81 7.44 19.08
N ARG A 155 -5.14 8.57 18.82
CA ARG A 155 -4.04 9.06 19.66
C ARG A 155 -4.46 9.21 21.12
N LYS A 156 -5.60 9.86 21.39
CA LYS A 156 -6.15 10.01 22.75
C LYS A 156 -6.40 8.66 23.42
N LEU A 157 -6.92 7.69 22.67
CA LEU A 157 -7.13 6.33 23.18
C LEU A 157 -5.79 5.62 23.46
N CYS A 158 -4.83 5.69 22.57
CA CYS A 158 -3.48 5.16 22.79
C CYS A 158 -2.86 5.71 24.08
N ASP A 159 -2.94 7.02 24.31
CA ASP A 159 -2.45 7.66 25.54
C ASP A 159 -3.20 7.17 26.79
N LYS A 160 -4.54 7.12 26.72
CA LYS A 160 -5.40 6.67 27.83
C LYS A 160 -5.13 5.22 28.24
N TYR A 161 -4.80 4.34 27.30
CA TYR A 161 -4.63 2.91 27.53
C TYR A 161 -3.16 2.46 27.57
N GLY A 162 -2.20 3.38 27.36
CA GLY A 162 -0.77 3.09 27.40
C GLY A 162 -0.27 2.28 26.21
N ALA A 163 -0.91 2.41 25.05
CA ALA A 163 -0.50 1.76 23.81
C ALA A 163 0.29 2.74 22.93
N LEU A 164 1.30 2.25 22.20
CA LEU A 164 1.98 3.07 21.19
C LEU A 164 1.06 3.33 20.00
N LEU A 165 1.09 4.52 19.43
CA LEU A 165 0.52 4.80 18.11
C LEU A 165 1.61 4.66 17.06
N ILE A 166 1.37 3.85 16.04
CA ILE A 166 2.27 3.67 14.89
C ILE A 166 1.51 4.11 13.64
N PHE A 167 2.05 5.09 12.93
CA PHE A 167 1.57 5.40 11.59
C PHE A 167 2.36 4.60 10.56
N ASP A 168 1.63 3.90 9.70
CA ASP A 168 2.15 3.39 8.44
C ASP A 168 2.07 4.51 7.40
N GLU A 169 3.19 5.20 7.22
CA GLU A 169 3.35 6.28 6.24
C GLU A 169 4.12 5.83 4.99
N VAL A 170 4.09 4.54 4.67
CA VAL A 170 4.72 4.00 3.46
C VAL A 170 4.23 4.71 2.20
N VAL A 171 2.95 5.09 2.16
CA VAL A 171 2.34 5.84 1.02
C VAL A 171 2.22 7.33 1.30
N THR A 172 1.85 7.71 2.53
CA THR A 172 1.53 9.10 2.85
C THR A 172 2.75 9.98 3.13
N GLY A 173 3.85 9.38 3.61
CA GLY A 173 5.08 10.10 3.91
C GLY A 173 5.62 10.81 2.67
N PHE A 174 5.91 12.10 2.78
CA PHE A 174 6.36 12.96 1.68
C PHE A 174 5.44 12.98 0.44
N ARG A 175 4.16 12.58 0.59
CA ARG A 175 3.17 12.57 -0.49
C ARG A 175 2.01 13.52 -0.21
N VAL A 176 1.36 13.36 0.95
CA VAL A 176 0.22 14.22 1.35
C VAL A 176 0.67 15.59 1.86
N GLY A 177 1.98 15.77 2.01
CA GLY A 177 2.65 16.97 2.47
C GLY A 177 4.10 16.65 2.83
N LEU A 178 4.95 17.68 2.98
CA LEU A 178 6.35 17.49 3.36
C LEU A 178 6.48 16.83 4.74
N GLY A 179 5.59 17.17 5.67
CA GLY A 179 5.49 16.54 7.00
C GLY A 179 4.71 15.23 7.04
N GLY A 180 4.35 14.66 5.88
CA GLY A 180 3.50 13.48 5.79
C GLY A 180 2.09 13.69 6.37
N ALA A 181 1.41 12.58 6.62
CA ALA A 181 0.09 12.59 7.24
C ALA A 181 0.13 13.07 8.70
N GLN A 182 1.28 12.94 9.37
CA GLN A 182 1.50 13.52 10.69
C GLN A 182 1.26 15.03 10.70
N GLY A 183 1.88 15.74 9.75
CA GLY A 183 1.68 17.18 9.57
C GLY A 183 0.25 17.50 9.12
N TYR A 184 -0.28 16.74 8.16
CA TYR A 184 -1.63 16.95 7.61
C TYR A 184 -2.74 16.84 8.67
N PHE A 185 -2.70 15.80 9.51
CA PHE A 185 -3.68 15.59 10.58
C PHE A 185 -3.30 16.26 11.90
N ASN A 186 -2.10 16.84 12.00
CA ASN A 186 -1.54 17.38 13.23
C ASN A 186 -1.54 16.35 14.38
N VAL A 187 -1.11 15.12 14.09
CA VAL A 187 -1.01 14.02 15.05
C VAL A 187 0.39 13.44 15.02
N VAL A 188 1.04 13.37 16.19
CA VAL A 188 2.38 12.81 16.35
C VAL A 188 2.28 11.37 16.88
N PRO A 189 2.59 10.35 16.06
CA PRO A 189 2.67 8.96 16.51
C PRO A 189 3.95 8.73 17.33
N ASP A 190 4.00 7.59 18.03
CA ASP A 190 5.19 7.17 18.75
C ASP A 190 6.28 6.65 17.81
N LEU A 191 5.86 5.94 16.75
CA LEU A 191 6.70 5.44 15.66
C LEU A 191 6.03 5.71 14.30
N THR A 192 6.85 5.80 13.26
CA THR A 192 6.40 5.95 11.88
C THR A 192 7.14 4.97 10.99
N ILE A 193 6.39 4.24 10.17
CA ILE A 193 6.92 3.34 9.16
C ILE A 193 6.96 4.10 7.83
N PHE A 194 8.10 4.04 7.17
CA PHE A 194 8.33 4.68 5.87
C PHE A 194 8.71 3.64 4.82
N GLY A 195 8.39 3.93 3.58
CA GLY A 195 8.73 3.13 2.41
C GLY A 195 8.62 3.96 1.14
N LYS A 196 8.56 3.28 -0.02
CA LYS A 196 8.38 3.91 -1.33
C LYS A 196 9.33 5.10 -1.56
N ILE A 197 8.81 6.32 -1.43
CA ILE A 197 9.48 7.56 -1.79
C ILE A 197 10.77 7.81 -1.00
N ILE A 198 10.91 7.26 0.21
CA ILE A 198 12.14 7.41 1.00
C ILE A 198 13.36 6.72 0.39
N ALA A 199 13.17 5.85 -0.61
CA ALA A 199 14.25 5.24 -1.38
C ALA A 199 14.40 5.86 -2.79
N GLY A 200 13.62 6.91 -3.12
CA GLY A 200 13.71 7.60 -4.41
C GLY A 200 13.43 6.70 -5.63
N GLY A 201 12.63 5.63 -5.46
CA GLY A 201 12.34 4.65 -6.51
C GLY A 201 13.35 3.50 -6.62
N TYR A 202 14.37 3.45 -5.75
CA TYR A 202 15.33 2.34 -5.69
C TYR A 202 14.89 1.26 -4.68
N PRO A 203 15.36 0.00 -4.84
CA PRO A 203 15.11 -1.06 -3.87
C PRO A 203 15.73 -0.75 -2.50
N GLY A 204 14.88 -0.31 -1.56
CA GLY A 204 15.21 -0.13 -0.15
C GLY A 204 14.23 -0.91 0.73
N ALA A 205 14.68 -1.34 1.91
CA ALA A 205 13.84 -2.12 2.85
C ALA A 205 12.81 -1.26 3.62
N GLY A 206 12.74 0.04 3.37
CA GLY A 206 11.94 0.99 4.16
C GLY A 206 12.73 1.63 5.31
N GLY A 207 12.02 2.29 6.22
CA GLY A 207 12.61 2.98 7.37
C GLY A 207 11.64 3.07 8.54
N VAL A 208 12.17 3.16 9.75
CA VAL A 208 11.38 3.38 10.97
C VAL A 208 11.90 4.63 11.67
N GLY A 209 11.03 5.63 11.82
CA GLY A 209 11.29 6.84 12.60
C GLY A 209 10.42 6.90 13.85
N GLY A 210 10.63 7.90 14.70
CA GLY A 210 9.78 8.16 15.85
C GLY A 210 10.53 8.69 17.07
N LYS A 211 9.91 8.56 18.24
CA LYS A 211 10.47 9.05 19.50
C LYS A 211 11.81 8.37 19.81
N LYS A 212 12.79 9.18 20.22
CA LYS A 212 14.16 8.73 20.52
C LYS A 212 14.20 7.57 21.52
N GLU A 213 13.33 7.60 22.53
CA GLU A 213 13.25 6.59 23.58
C GLU A 213 12.92 5.18 23.08
N TYR A 214 12.17 5.07 21.97
CA TYR A 214 11.87 3.81 21.30
C TYR A 214 12.90 3.51 20.21
N ALA A 215 13.32 4.51 19.44
CA ALA A 215 14.32 4.32 18.38
C ALA A 215 15.65 3.76 18.92
N GLN A 216 16.10 4.19 20.10
CA GLN A 216 17.32 3.71 20.75
C GLN A 216 17.26 2.24 21.21
N LEU A 217 16.06 1.63 21.22
CA LEU A 217 15.88 0.21 21.53
C LEU A 217 16.14 -0.68 20.31
N MET A 218 16.23 -0.11 19.11
CA MET A 218 16.69 -0.80 17.91
C MET A 218 18.22 -0.86 17.89
N ALA A 219 18.79 -2.03 17.68
CA ALA A 219 20.23 -2.21 17.55
C ALA A 219 20.59 -3.07 16.34
N ALA A 220 21.67 -2.65 15.67
CA ALA A 220 22.38 -3.45 14.69
C ALA A 220 23.64 -4.08 15.33
N GLY A 221 23.99 -5.30 14.89
CA GLY A 221 25.26 -5.96 15.27
C GLY A 221 25.30 -6.61 16.66
N LEU A 222 26.52 -6.86 17.14
CA LEU A 222 26.83 -7.63 18.37
C LEU A 222 26.73 -6.81 19.68
N ALA A 223 26.03 -5.67 19.67
CA ALA A 223 25.86 -4.86 20.88
C ALA A 223 24.97 -5.61 21.90
N THR A 224 25.61 -6.35 22.80
CA THR A 224 24.97 -7.13 23.87
C THR A 224 24.73 -6.28 25.12
N GLY A 225 23.67 -6.61 25.88
CA GLY A 225 23.48 -6.10 27.25
C GLY A 225 22.21 -5.31 27.56
N LYS A 226 21.23 -5.18 26.64
CA LYS A 226 19.89 -4.59 26.92
C LYS A 226 18.79 -5.33 26.14
N HIS A 227 17.54 -5.31 26.62
CA HIS A 227 16.36 -5.73 25.84
C HIS A 227 16.24 -4.83 24.61
N ARG A 228 16.73 -5.30 23.46
CA ARG A 228 16.76 -4.54 22.21
C ARG A 228 16.11 -5.34 21.08
N ALA A 229 15.50 -4.61 20.15
CA ALA A 229 15.07 -5.17 18.87
C ALA A 229 16.28 -5.22 17.94
N TYR A 230 16.68 -6.43 17.54
CA TYR A 230 17.73 -6.60 16.55
C TYR A 230 17.19 -6.25 15.16
N VAL A 231 17.79 -5.26 14.52
CA VAL A 231 17.42 -4.79 13.18
C VAL A 231 18.64 -4.94 12.28
N GLY A 232 18.46 -5.64 11.16
CA GLY A 232 19.51 -5.85 10.18
C GLY A 232 18.93 -6.16 8.81
N GLY A 233 19.74 -5.96 7.77
CA GLY A 233 19.40 -6.31 6.40
C GLY A 233 20.55 -5.93 5.47
N THR A 234 20.96 -6.84 4.59
CA THR A 234 22.13 -6.66 3.71
C THR A 234 22.02 -5.41 2.83
N LEU A 235 20.80 -5.09 2.37
CA LEU A 235 20.51 -3.92 1.53
C LEU A 235 19.90 -2.76 2.33
N ALA A 236 19.76 -2.90 3.66
CA ALA A 236 19.26 -1.83 4.50
C ALA A 236 20.25 -0.66 4.47
N ALA A 237 19.75 0.55 4.24
CA ALA A 237 20.55 1.76 4.11
C ALA A 237 21.69 1.68 3.08
N ASN A 238 21.50 0.95 1.98
CA ASN A 238 22.49 0.93 0.91
C ASN A 238 22.73 2.35 0.35
N PRO A 239 23.99 2.75 0.07
CA PRO A 239 24.31 4.14 -0.29
C PRO A 239 23.53 4.68 -1.49
N LEU A 240 23.22 3.83 -2.47
CA LEU A 240 22.48 4.22 -3.66
C LEU A 240 21.05 4.64 -3.33
N SER A 241 20.34 3.81 -2.56
CA SER A 241 18.96 4.12 -2.14
C SER A 241 18.91 5.30 -1.17
N CYS A 242 19.91 5.44 -0.30
CA CYS A 242 20.02 6.59 0.60
C CYS A 242 20.23 7.91 -0.16
N LEU A 243 21.13 7.91 -1.16
CA LEU A 243 21.38 9.11 -1.98
C LEU A 243 20.16 9.47 -2.84
N ALA A 244 19.52 8.48 -3.46
CA ALA A 244 18.31 8.67 -4.25
C ALA A 244 17.15 9.21 -3.38
N GLY A 245 16.92 8.60 -2.22
CA GLY A 245 15.91 9.04 -1.25
C GLY A 245 16.16 10.45 -0.73
N TYR A 246 17.39 10.76 -0.31
CA TYR A 246 17.77 12.11 0.11
C TYR A 246 17.49 13.13 -0.98
N THR A 247 17.95 12.86 -2.21
CA THR A 247 17.77 13.78 -3.35
C THR A 247 16.29 13.97 -3.67
N ALA A 248 15.50 12.89 -3.68
CA ALA A 248 14.06 12.96 -3.92
C ALA A 248 13.36 13.84 -2.88
N ILE A 249 13.64 13.65 -1.59
CA ILE A 249 13.04 14.45 -0.51
C ILE A 249 13.44 15.92 -0.62
N ARG A 250 14.70 16.22 -0.94
CA ARG A 250 15.17 17.59 -1.16
C ARG A 250 14.49 18.25 -2.35
N GLU A 251 14.25 17.52 -3.43
CA GLU A 251 13.53 18.03 -4.59
C GLU A 251 12.04 18.23 -4.30
N ILE A 252 11.40 17.34 -3.53
CA ILE A 252 10.02 17.52 -3.07
C ILE A 252 9.89 18.83 -2.29
N GLU A 253 10.81 19.08 -1.35
CA GLU A 253 10.87 20.33 -0.59
C GLU A 253 11.10 21.54 -1.49
N ARG A 254 12.12 21.49 -2.36
CA ARG A 254 12.52 22.60 -3.25
C ARG A 254 11.40 23.02 -4.21
N THR A 255 10.65 22.07 -4.73
CA THR A 255 9.64 22.28 -5.78
C THR A 255 8.22 22.40 -5.24
N ASN A 256 8.01 22.18 -3.93
CA ASN A 256 6.69 22.05 -3.34
C ASN A 256 5.85 20.94 -4.01
N ALA A 257 6.49 19.80 -4.30
CA ALA A 257 5.91 18.76 -5.14
C ALA A 257 4.60 18.17 -4.62
N CYS A 258 4.44 18.05 -3.30
CA CYS A 258 3.23 17.51 -2.69
C CYS A 258 1.99 18.34 -3.07
N GLU A 259 2.10 19.68 -3.01
CA GLU A 259 0.99 20.59 -3.32
C GLU A 259 0.69 20.60 -4.83
N ILE A 260 1.73 20.62 -5.67
CA ILE A 260 1.56 20.57 -7.14
C ILE A 260 0.84 19.28 -7.55
N ALA A 261 1.33 18.13 -7.06
CA ALA A 261 0.70 16.85 -7.33
C ALA A 261 -0.72 16.79 -6.75
N GLY A 262 -0.93 17.35 -5.55
CA GLY A 262 -2.24 17.46 -4.91
C GLY A 262 -3.25 18.22 -5.76
N ALA A 263 -2.88 19.39 -6.29
CA ALA A 263 -3.73 20.19 -7.16
C ALA A 263 -4.10 19.46 -8.46
N MET A 264 -3.19 18.66 -9.01
CA MET A 264 -3.51 17.79 -10.15
C MET A 264 -4.42 16.62 -9.76
N GLY A 265 -4.28 16.12 -8.53
CA GLY A 265 -5.20 15.14 -7.95
C GLY A 265 -6.62 15.70 -7.83
N ASP A 266 -6.76 16.94 -7.36
CA ASP A 266 -8.04 17.66 -7.28
C ASP A 266 -8.65 17.83 -8.69
N ARG A 267 -7.86 18.34 -9.66
CA ARG A 267 -8.30 18.51 -11.05
C ARG A 267 -8.81 17.21 -11.66
N LEU A 268 -8.05 16.12 -11.51
CA LEU A 268 -8.43 14.80 -12.02
C LEU A 268 -9.70 14.31 -11.33
N CYS A 269 -9.80 14.47 -10.01
CA CYS A 269 -10.95 14.03 -9.23
C CYS A 269 -12.23 14.77 -9.64
N ASP A 270 -12.16 16.09 -9.77
CA ASP A 270 -13.31 16.92 -10.14
C ASP A 270 -13.76 16.66 -11.57
N GLY A 271 -12.81 16.52 -12.51
CA GLY A 271 -13.13 16.09 -13.88
C GLY A 271 -13.79 14.71 -13.91
N LEU A 272 -13.31 13.74 -13.11
CA LEU A 272 -13.97 12.43 -13.00
C LEU A 272 -15.39 12.56 -12.46
N LYS A 273 -15.65 13.40 -11.44
CA LYS A 273 -17.00 13.65 -10.92
C LYS A 273 -17.92 14.22 -12.00
N GLU A 274 -17.45 15.21 -12.76
CA GLU A 274 -18.21 15.78 -13.88
C GLU A 274 -18.56 14.73 -14.94
N LEU A 275 -17.62 13.85 -15.28
CA LEU A 275 -17.86 12.76 -16.23
C LEU A 275 -18.84 11.73 -15.68
N ILE A 276 -18.73 11.37 -14.40
CA ILE A 276 -19.67 10.47 -13.73
C ILE A 276 -21.09 11.02 -13.80
N ASP A 277 -21.27 12.31 -13.51
CA ASP A 277 -22.57 12.98 -13.56
C ASP A 277 -23.10 13.07 -15.01
N ARG A 278 -22.24 13.49 -15.96
CA ARG A 278 -22.58 13.62 -17.39
C ARG A 278 -23.12 12.32 -17.99
N TYR A 279 -22.51 11.19 -17.65
CA TYR A 279 -22.88 9.88 -18.18
C TYR A 279 -23.80 9.07 -17.23
N GLY A 280 -24.16 9.62 -16.08
CA GLY A 280 -25.04 8.98 -15.10
C GLY A 280 -24.53 7.62 -14.63
N LEU A 281 -23.24 7.55 -14.29
CA LEU A 281 -22.53 6.33 -13.94
C LEU A 281 -22.55 6.07 -12.42
N PRO A 282 -22.57 4.79 -11.97
CA PRO A 282 -22.63 4.44 -10.55
C PRO A 282 -21.23 4.41 -9.89
N TYR A 283 -20.42 5.43 -10.14
CA TYR A 283 -19.09 5.59 -9.54
C TYR A 283 -19.12 6.69 -8.47
N VAL A 284 -18.11 6.66 -7.59
CA VAL A 284 -17.79 7.70 -6.63
C VAL A 284 -16.33 8.07 -6.85
N ALA A 285 -16.06 9.34 -7.09
CA ALA A 285 -14.70 9.86 -7.18
C ALA A 285 -14.38 10.76 -5.97
N TYR A 286 -13.22 10.53 -5.37
CA TYR A 286 -12.68 11.34 -4.27
C TYR A 286 -11.15 11.25 -4.27
N ASN A 287 -10.50 12.17 -3.58
CA ASN A 287 -9.04 12.16 -3.46
C ASN A 287 -8.58 12.67 -2.10
N GLN A 288 -7.34 12.34 -1.77
CA GLN A 288 -6.61 12.87 -0.62
C GLN A 288 -5.24 13.33 -1.13
N GLY A 289 -5.15 14.61 -1.47
CA GLY A 289 -4.02 15.15 -2.23
C GLY A 289 -3.86 14.40 -3.55
N SER A 290 -2.66 13.87 -3.78
CA SER A 290 -2.29 13.18 -5.02
C SER A 290 -2.74 11.73 -5.14
N ILE A 291 -3.58 11.24 -4.22
CA ILE A 291 -4.16 9.89 -4.25
C ILE A 291 -5.61 10.01 -4.68
N VAL A 292 -5.92 9.59 -5.91
CA VAL A 292 -7.26 9.74 -6.51
C VAL A 292 -7.93 8.38 -6.60
N HIS A 293 -9.20 8.34 -6.22
CA HIS A 293 -10.04 7.16 -6.22
C HIS A 293 -11.21 7.36 -7.18
N LEU A 294 -11.47 6.34 -7.98
CA LEU A 294 -12.60 6.15 -8.88
C LEU A 294 -13.23 4.81 -8.53
N GLU A 295 -14.06 4.80 -7.49
CA GLU A 295 -14.63 3.57 -6.94
C GLU A 295 -16.02 3.33 -7.52
N CYS A 296 -16.34 2.10 -7.90
CA CYS A 296 -17.73 1.68 -8.02
C CYS A 296 -18.15 0.91 -6.77
N THR A 297 -19.43 0.62 -6.63
CA THR A 297 -19.94 -0.35 -5.63
C THR A 297 -19.48 -1.79 -5.96
N GLY A 298 -18.18 -2.02 -6.14
CA GLY A 298 -17.57 -3.30 -6.46
C GLY A 298 -17.56 -4.26 -5.28
N ALA A 299 -16.90 -5.41 -5.43
CA ALA A 299 -16.88 -6.49 -4.43
C ALA A 299 -16.34 -6.07 -3.04
N MET A 300 -15.65 -4.93 -2.94
CA MET A 300 -15.12 -4.40 -1.68
C MET A 300 -16.14 -3.60 -0.85
N SER A 301 -17.29 -3.23 -1.43
CA SER A 301 -18.36 -2.48 -0.74
C SER A 301 -19.34 -3.38 0.03
N PHE A 302 -19.16 -4.70 0.02
CA PHE A 302 -19.99 -5.59 0.82
C PHE A 302 -19.57 -5.57 2.27
N ASP A 303 -20.56 -5.36 3.12
CA ASP A 303 -20.38 -5.47 4.56
C ASP A 303 -20.41 -6.95 5.00
N PHE A 304 -19.22 -7.55 5.10
CA PHE A 304 -19.04 -8.86 5.74
C PHE A 304 -18.66 -8.75 7.22
N SER A 305 -18.87 -7.58 7.83
CA SER A 305 -18.35 -7.22 9.15
C SER A 305 -18.95 -7.99 10.32
N SER A 306 -19.90 -8.89 10.09
CA SER A 306 -20.47 -9.66 11.19
C SER A 306 -19.36 -10.51 11.83
N MET A 307 -19.15 -10.38 13.15
CA MET A 307 -18.22 -11.26 13.88
C MET A 307 -18.68 -12.73 13.93
N SER A 308 -19.88 -13.01 13.40
CA SER A 308 -20.40 -14.36 13.28
C SER A 308 -19.97 -14.92 11.92
N PHE A 309 -19.07 -15.89 11.95
CA PHE A 309 -18.67 -16.66 10.78
C PHE A 309 -19.87 -17.13 9.95
N ILE A 310 -20.97 -17.51 10.60
CA ILE A 310 -22.22 -17.94 9.95
C ILE A 310 -22.89 -16.78 9.21
N LYS A 311 -23.04 -15.60 9.83
CA LYS A 311 -23.67 -14.45 9.17
C LYS A 311 -22.82 -13.92 8.01
N SER A 312 -21.50 -13.90 8.16
CA SER A 312 -20.59 -13.51 7.07
C SER A 312 -20.55 -14.57 5.98
N ALA A 313 -20.55 -15.87 6.30
CA ALA A 313 -20.62 -16.95 5.32
C ALA A 313 -21.95 -16.95 4.54
N ILE A 314 -23.08 -16.67 5.20
CA ILE A 314 -24.39 -16.52 4.54
C ILE A 314 -24.40 -15.29 3.64
N GLY A 315 -23.86 -14.16 4.09
CA GLY A 315 -23.69 -12.96 3.27
C GLY A 315 -22.84 -13.23 2.03
N ILE A 316 -21.70 -13.90 2.20
CA ILE A 316 -20.81 -14.30 1.10
C ILE A 316 -21.55 -15.24 0.15
N LEU A 317 -22.23 -16.29 0.64
CA LEU A 317 -22.95 -17.23 -0.23
C LEU A 317 -24.07 -16.55 -1.02
N LYS A 318 -24.83 -15.67 -0.37
CA LYS A 318 -25.94 -14.92 -1.01
C LYS A 318 -25.44 -13.94 -2.07
N HIS A 319 -24.30 -13.31 -1.85
CA HIS A 319 -23.77 -12.29 -2.76
C HIS A 319 -22.66 -12.81 -3.67
N LYS A 320 -22.28 -14.10 -3.58
CA LYS A 320 -21.17 -14.72 -4.31
C LYS A 320 -21.22 -14.43 -5.81
N ASN A 321 -22.36 -14.71 -6.45
CA ASN A 321 -22.52 -14.50 -7.89
C ASN A 321 -22.38 -13.02 -8.25
N MET A 322 -23.00 -12.13 -7.46
CA MET A 322 -22.89 -10.69 -7.64
C MET A 322 -21.46 -10.18 -7.46
N MET A 323 -20.69 -10.74 -6.51
CA MET A 323 -19.28 -10.40 -6.29
C MET A 323 -18.42 -10.76 -7.51
N TYR A 324 -18.64 -11.94 -8.11
CA TYR A 324 -17.92 -12.34 -9.32
C TYR A 324 -18.28 -11.46 -10.51
N GLU A 325 -19.57 -11.12 -10.70
CA GLU A 325 -20.01 -10.21 -11.76
C GLU A 325 -19.44 -8.81 -11.59
N ARG A 326 -19.43 -8.28 -10.37
CA ARG A 326 -18.81 -6.98 -10.05
C ARG A 326 -17.30 -7.01 -10.25
N LYS A 327 -16.63 -8.10 -9.87
CA LYS A 327 -15.19 -8.29 -10.10
C LYS A 327 -14.85 -8.33 -11.59
N ASP A 328 -15.57 -9.12 -12.39
CA ASP A 328 -15.40 -9.16 -13.85
C ASP A 328 -15.66 -7.78 -14.48
N SER A 329 -16.66 -7.04 -13.97
CA SER A 329 -16.91 -5.67 -14.41
C SER A 329 -15.75 -4.72 -14.09
N MET A 330 -15.16 -4.81 -12.89
CA MET A 330 -13.99 -4.02 -12.51
C MET A 330 -12.77 -4.36 -13.38
N GLU A 331 -12.51 -5.65 -13.63
CA GLU A 331 -11.39 -6.10 -14.47
C GLU A 331 -11.55 -5.62 -15.92
N ARG A 332 -12.75 -5.74 -16.50
CA ARG A 332 -13.05 -5.23 -17.85
C ARG A 332 -12.92 -3.72 -17.93
N MET A 333 -13.35 -3.01 -16.89
CA MET A 333 -13.25 -1.56 -16.85
C MET A 333 -11.78 -1.12 -16.79
N GLY A 334 -10.98 -1.73 -15.91
CA GLY A 334 -9.53 -1.49 -15.87
C GLY A 334 -8.84 -1.82 -17.19
N ALA A 335 -9.25 -2.89 -17.88
CA ALA A 335 -8.75 -3.22 -19.22
C ALA A 335 -9.16 -2.17 -20.28
N ALA A 336 -10.36 -1.62 -20.18
CA ALA A 336 -10.83 -0.56 -21.08
C ALA A 336 -10.06 0.75 -20.87
N TYR A 337 -9.78 1.12 -19.61
CA TYR A 337 -8.90 2.25 -19.27
C TYR A 337 -7.50 2.02 -19.87
N MET A 338 -6.92 0.84 -19.66
CA MET A 338 -5.61 0.48 -20.20
C MET A 338 -5.57 0.54 -21.73
N ALA A 339 -6.62 0.05 -22.41
CA ALA A 339 -6.72 0.12 -23.86
C ALA A 339 -6.78 1.56 -24.41
N ASN A 340 -7.20 2.52 -23.58
CA ASN A 340 -7.20 3.96 -23.87
C ASN A 340 -5.98 4.68 -23.27
N GLY A 341 -4.94 3.94 -22.88
CA GLY A 341 -3.68 4.49 -22.39
C GLY A 341 -3.76 5.07 -20.97
N ILE A 342 -4.70 4.58 -20.14
CA ILE A 342 -4.79 4.93 -18.72
C ILE A 342 -4.44 3.72 -17.88
N VAL A 343 -3.37 3.81 -17.11
CA VAL A 343 -2.96 2.77 -16.16
C VAL A 343 -3.55 3.10 -14.80
N THR A 344 -4.46 2.26 -14.31
CA THR A 344 -5.04 2.37 -12.97
C THR A 344 -4.62 1.20 -12.11
N LEU A 345 -4.52 1.42 -10.81
CA LEU A 345 -4.33 0.36 -9.85
C LEU A 345 -5.67 -0.33 -9.60
N ALA A 346 -5.75 -1.61 -9.98
CA ALA A 346 -6.93 -2.46 -9.84
C ALA A 346 -8.23 -1.89 -10.45
N GLY A 347 -8.11 -0.97 -11.43
CA GLY A 347 -9.27 -0.35 -12.07
C GLY A 347 -9.89 0.82 -11.30
N SER A 348 -9.36 1.21 -10.13
CA SER A 348 -10.04 2.20 -9.27
C SER A 348 -9.14 3.27 -8.65
N ARG A 349 -7.83 3.05 -8.50
CA ARG A 349 -6.95 4.03 -7.83
C ARG A 349 -5.89 4.59 -8.78
N LEU A 350 -5.63 5.88 -8.66
CA LEU A 350 -4.67 6.63 -9.45
C LEU A 350 -3.79 7.49 -8.54
N TYR A 351 -2.59 7.82 -9.01
CA TYR A 351 -1.68 8.73 -8.33
C TYR A 351 -1.24 9.81 -9.30
N THR A 352 -1.28 11.06 -8.85
CA THR A 352 -0.61 12.17 -9.52
C THR A 352 0.77 12.42 -8.90
N SER A 353 1.58 13.16 -9.64
CA SER A 353 2.99 13.41 -9.37
C SER A 353 3.37 14.83 -9.78
N LEU A 354 4.62 15.21 -9.48
CA LEU A 354 5.18 16.49 -9.92
C LEU A 354 5.25 16.63 -11.44
N ALA A 355 5.24 15.51 -12.18
CA ALA A 355 5.35 15.53 -13.63
C ALA A 355 4.01 15.78 -14.33
N ASP A 356 2.89 15.64 -13.62
CA ASP A 356 1.56 15.82 -14.20
C ASP A 356 1.25 17.32 -14.31
N THR A 357 0.94 17.76 -15.53
CA THR A 357 0.52 19.13 -15.84
C THR A 357 -0.99 19.16 -16.07
N PRO A 358 -1.64 20.34 -16.05
CA PRO A 358 -3.07 20.45 -16.38
C PRO A 358 -3.43 19.79 -17.72
N GLU A 359 -2.57 19.92 -18.72
CA GLU A 359 -2.77 19.34 -20.06
C GLU A 359 -2.74 17.81 -20.02
N ILE A 360 -1.83 17.21 -19.24
CA ILE A 360 -1.77 15.75 -19.05
C ILE A 360 -3.04 15.25 -18.35
N ILE A 361 -3.50 15.96 -17.32
CA ILE A 361 -4.73 15.60 -16.61
C ILE A 361 -5.95 15.72 -17.53
N ASP A 362 -6.04 16.79 -18.33
CA ASP A 362 -7.13 16.97 -19.28
C ASP A 362 -7.13 15.90 -20.37
N GLU A 363 -5.97 15.50 -20.87
CA GLU A 363 -5.85 14.38 -21.80
C GLU A 363 -6.31 13.06 -21.16
N ALA A 364 -5.94 12.80 -19.90
CA ALA A 364 -6.39 11.63 -19.17
C ALA A 364 -7.92 11.63 -18.99
N LEU A 365 -8.52 12.78 -18.68
CA LEU A 365 -9.97 12.95 -18.58
C LEU A 365 -10.68 12.69 -19.92
N ASN A 366 -10.14 13.19 -21.03
CA ASN A 366 -10.67 12.90 -22.37
C ASN A 366 -10.65 11.38 -22.66
N ARG A 367 -9.57 10.68 -22.30
CA ARG A 367 -9.46 9.22 -22.46
C ARG A 367 -10.43 8.46 -21.55
N PHE A 368 -10.67 8.94 -20.32
CA PHE A 368 -11.72 8.40 -19.45
C PHE A 368 -13.10 8.60 -20.07
N GLU A 369 -13.35 9.77 -20.65
CA GLU A 369 -14.61 10.08 -21.32
C GLU A 369 -14.87 9.13 -22.50
N GLU A 370 -13.86 8.87 -23.34
CA GLU A 370 -13.98 7.89 -24.44
C GLU A 370 -14.40 6.51 -23.94
N VAL A 371 -13.89 6.07 -22.79
CA VAL A 371 -14.34 4.80 -22.17
C VAL A 371 -15.78 4.93 -21.66
N PHE A 372 -16.09 6.01 -20.94
CA PHE A 372 -17.37 6.23 -20.27
C PHE A 372 -18.54 6.32 -21.25
N LYS A 373 -18.34 6.91 -22.44
CA LYS A 373 -19.33 6.95 -23.55
C LYS A 373 -19.83 5.56 -23.96
N HIS A 374 -19.02 4.53 -23.77
CA HIS A 374 -19.34 3.16 -24.14
C HIS A 374 -19.86 2.30 -22.98
N VAL A 375 -19.89 2.84 -21.75
CA VAL A 375 -20.42 2.11 -20.59
C VAL A 375 -21.93 1.94 -20.73
N LYS A 376 -22.37 0.69 -20.81
CA LYS A 376 -23.79 0.34 -20.89
C LYS A 376 -24.30 -0.05 -19.52
N LYS A 377 -25.43 0.53 -19.12
CA LYS A 377 -26.19 0.03 -17.96
C LYS A 377 -26.62 -1.40 -18.26
N THR A 378 -26.34 -2.29 -17.33
CA THR A 378 -26.80 -3.69 -17.40
C THR A 378 -27.62 -3.99 -16.16
N ASP A 379 -28.51 -4.98 -16.25
CA ASP A 379 -29.22 -5.51 -15.09
C ASP A 379 -28.43 -6.62 -14.38
N LYS A 380 -27.20 -6.90 -14.82
CA LYS A 380 -26.29 -7.85 -14.16
C LYS A 380 -25.92 -7.31 -12.78
N GLY A 381 -25.99 -8.15 -11.76
CA GLY A 381 -25.68 -7.79 -10.37
C GLY A 381 -26.71 -6.92 -9.65
N LYS A 382 -27.90 -6.68 -10.20
CA LYS A 382 -29.05 -6.14 -9.45
C LYS A 382 -29.75 -7.28 -8.72
N VAL A 383 -29.98 -7.12 -7.41
CA VAL A 383 -30.83 -8.00 -6.59
C VAL A 383 -32.13 -7.29 -6.30
#